data_AF-A0A260Z925-F1
#
_entry.id   AF-A0A260Z925-F1
#
_cell.length_a   1.000
_cell.length_b   1.000
_cell.length_c   1.000
_cell.angle_alpha   90.00
_cell.angle_beta   90.00
_cell.angle_gamma   90.00
#
_symmetry.space_group_name_H-M   'P 1'
#
loop_
_entity.id
_entity.type
_entity.pdbx_description
1 polymer ?
#
loop_
_entity_poly.entity_id
_entity_poly.type
_entity_poly.pdbx_seq_one_letter_code
_entity_poly.pdbx_strand_id
1 'polypeptide(L)'
;MAFFSLPIPFSEYSAPVDEHAAEKKKIFDLATLLREEVSRFLEQQVDIQEDTENPTRPRLPIFFVKGFNALKAKEAALNNYKCPYLNVLPYTIQMQLLTEFGPSEDYPKLDEKGFFIETPKPVMEEVEQLEEDLIDFVTNHYICTGDMCLLPSSLYPTMKDIANKLLTTEDEEAEDRMFSLDANVEDEILERTGELLEDNCIIRMLKRCFNL
;
A
#
# COMPACT_ATOMS: atom_id res chain seq x y z
N MET A 1 24.68 59.16 -17.17
CA MET A 1 24.13 57.97 -17.86
C MET A 1 22.82 57.63 -17.17
N ALA A 2 21.69 57.77 -17.86
CA ALA A 2 20.37 57.44 -17.33
C ALA A 2 20.07 55.98 -17.72
N PHE A 3 19.92 55.11 -16.73
CA PHE A 3 19.40 53.76 -16.93
C PHE A 3 17.89 53.86 -17.09
N PHE A 4 17.38 53.65 -18.29
CA PHE A 4 15.95 53.49 -18.54
C PHE A 4 15.52 52.11 -18.03
N SER A 5 14.81 52.07 -16.90
CA SER A 5 14.02 50.91 -16.50
C SER A 5 12.75 50.87 -17.34
N LEU A 6 12.74 50.05 -18.40
CA LEU A 6 11.50 49.67 -19.06
C LEU A 6 10.69 48.81 -18.07
N PRO A 7 9.40 49.08 -17.84
CA PRO A 7 8.56 48.18 -17.08
C PRO A 7 8.41 46.89 -17.89
N ILE A 8 8.81 45.76 -17.31
CA ILE A 8 8.52 44.44 -17.87
C ILE A 8 6.99 44.38 -17.97
N PRO A 9 6.40 44.16 -19.17
CA PRO A 9 4.98 43.91 -19.25
C PRO A 9 4.75 42.58 -18.54
N PHE A 10 4.18 42.64 -17.34
CA PHE A 10 3.50 41.49 -16.76
C PHE A 10 2.29 41.25 -17.65
N SER A 11 2.50 40.52 -18.75
CA SER A 11 1.42 39.75 -19.35
C SER A 11 0.84 38.92 -18.22
N GLU A 12 -0.45 39.11 -17.94
CA GLU A 12 -1.27 38.19 -17.16
C GLU A 12 -1.29 36.84 -17.88
N TYR A 13 -0.18 36.12 -17.86
CA TYR A 13 -0.19 34.68 -18.05
C TYR A 13 -0.80 34.13 -16.77
N SER A 14 -2.13 34.09 -16.72
CA SER A 14 -2.78 33.14 -15.81
C SER A 14 -2.20 31.78 -16.18
N ALA A 15 -1.40 31.18 -15.30
CA ALA A 15 -0.98 29.81 -15.48
C ALA A 15 -2.23 28.99 -15.80
N PRO A 16 -2.19 28.10 -16.81
CA PRO A 16 -3.34 27.26 -17.11
C PRO A 16 -3.74 26.53 -15.83
N VAL A 17 -5.02 26.61 -15.48
CA VAL A 17 -5.55 25.93 -14.30
C VAL A 17 -5.30 24.44 -14.51
N ASP A 18 -4.46 23.86 -13.66
CA ASP A 18 -4.17 22.43 -13.69
C ASP A 18 -5.39 21.70 -13.12
N GLU A 19 -6.25 21.23 -14.02
CA GLU A 19 -7.51 20.54 -13.70
C GLU A 19 -7.27 19.31 -12.79
N HIS A 20 -6.07 18.74 -12.83
CA HIS A 20 -5.67 17.57 -12.02
C HIS A 20 -4.79 17.93 -10.81
N ALA A 21 -4.62 19.21 -10.45
CA ALA A 21 -3.74 19.62 -9.35
C ALA A 21 -4.06 18.92 -8.02
N ALA A 22 -5.35 18.77 -7.70
CA ALA A 22 -5.80 18.08 -6.49
C ALA A 22 -5.45 16.59 -6.50
N GLU A 23 -5.58 15.93 -7.65
CA GLU A 23 -5.25 14.51 -7.82
C GLU A 23 -3.74 14.27 -7.78
N LYS A 24 -2.96 15.12 -8.44
CA LYS A 24 -1.49 15.11 -8.38
C LYS A 24 -0.98 15.26 -6.95
N LYS A 25 -1.54 16.22 -6.21
CA LYS A 25 -1.23 16.41 -4.79
C LYS A 25 -1.60 15.17 -3.98
N LYS A 26 -2.79 14.60 -4.20
CA LYS A 26 -3.23 13.38 -3.51
C LYS A 26 -2.30 12.20 -3.78
N ILE A 27 -1.83 12.00 -5.02
CA ILE A 27 -0.85 10.95 -5.36
C ILE A 27 0.46 11.20 -4.62
N PHE A 28 0.94 12.44 -4.59
CA PHE A 28 2.17 12.80 -3.88
C PHE A 28 2.06 12.54 -2.37
N ASP A 29 0.98 13.00 -1.73
CA ASP A 29 0.75 12.84 -0.30
C ASP A 29 0.63 11.35 0.07
N LEU A 30 -0.11 10.56 -0.71
CA LEU A 30 -0.23 9.11 -0.50
C LEU A 30 1.08 8.36 -0.74
N ALA A 31 1.88 8.77 -1.73
CA ALA A 31 3.20 8.17 -1.95
C ALA A 31 4.17 8.48 -0.79
N THR A 32 4.02 9.66 -0.17
CA THR A 32 4.80 10.05 1.01
C THR A 32 4.42 9.20 2.22
N LEU A 33 3.12 9.07 2.50
CA LEU A 33 2.62 8.19 3.57
C LEU A 33 3.05 6.74 3.38
N LEU A 34 2.90 6.20 2.17
CA LEU A 34 3.29 4.83 1.86
C LEU A 34 4.78 4.57 2.13
N ARG A 35 5.64 5.56 1.82
CA ARG A 35 7.06 5.47 2.16
C ARG A 35 7.28 5.44 3.66
N GLU A 36 6.68 6.38 4.39
CA GLU A 36 6.86 6.51 5.83
C GLU A 36 6.39 5.25 6.57
N GLU A 37 5.26 4.69 6.16
CA GLU A 37 4.71 3.45 6.73
C GLU A 37 5.66 2.28 6.55
N VAL A 38 6.23 2.11 5.34
CA VAL A 38 7.14 0.98 5.06
C VAL A 38 8.52 1.20 5.62
N SER A 39 9.08 2.41 5.55
CA SER A 39 10.37 2.70 6.17
C SER A 39 10.32 2.47 7.68
N ARG A 40 9.23 2.88 8.35
CA ARG A 40 9.00 2.58 9.77
C ARG A 40 8.91 1.07 10.02
N PHE A 41 8.13 0.35 9.21
CA PHE A 41 8.04 -1.11 9.33
C PHE A 41 9.41 -1.79 9.23
N LEU A 42 10.24 -1.35 8.28
CA LEU A 42 11.59 -1.89 8.09
C LEU A 42 12.53 -1.52 9.24
N GLU A 43 12.49 -0.28 9.73
CA GLU A 43 13.25 0.14 10.92
C GLU A 43 12.90 -0.72 12.14
N GLN A 44 11.60 -0.95 12.38
CA GLN A 44 11.13 -1.79 13.48
C GLN A 44 11.56 -3.26 13.32
N GLN A 45 11.61 -3.76 12.09
CA GLN A 45 12.15 -5.10 11.80
C GLN A 45 13.66 -5.22 12.12
N VAL A 46 14.42 -4.13 11.97
CA VAL A 46 15.83 -4.07 12.37
C VAL A 46 15.93 -4.07 13.90
N ASP A 47 15.19 -3.19 14.56
CA ASP A 47 15.22 -3.05 16.03
C ASP A 47 14.88 -4.37 16.74
N ILE A 48 13.88 -5.10 16.24
CA ILE A 48 13.46 -6.39 16.82
C ILE A 48 14.52 -7.48 16.65
N GLN A 49 15.36 -7.37 15.62
CA GLN A 49 16.36 -8.37 15.26
C GLN A 49 17.80 -7.94 15.62
N GLU A 50 18.00 -6.82 16.31
CA GLU A 50 19.32 -6.23 16.60
C GLU A 50 20.28 -7.22 17.27
N ASP A 51 19.78 -8.05 18.19
CA ASP A 51 20.56 -9.06 18.92
C ASP A 51 20.64 -10.43 18.22
N THR A 52 20.08 -10.57 17.01
CA THR A 52 20.03 -11.85 16.29
C THR A 52 21.29 -12.05 15.45
N GLU A 53 22.00 -13.16 15.66
CA GLU A 53 23.26 -13.46 14.94
C GLU A 53 23.08 -13.54 13.41
N ASN A 54 21.90 -13.92 12.94
CA ASN A 54 21.53 -13.95 11.52
C ASN A 54 20.13 -13.36 11.32
N PRO A 55 20.00 -12.02 11.15
CA PRO A 55 18.70 -11.40 10.96
C PRO A 55 18.07 -11.88 9.65
N THR A 56 16.78 -12.17 9.70
CA THR A 56 15.99 -12.56 8.53
C THR A 56 15.50 -11.31 7.83
N ARG A 57 15.82 -11.20 6.54
CA ARG A 57 15.35 -10.08 5.72
C ARG A 57 13.81 -10.10 5.64
N PRO A 58 13.12 -9.01 5.99
CA PRO A 58 11.67 -8.97 5.91
C PRO A 58 11.21 -8.95 4.44
N ARG A 59 10.09 -9.61 4.18
CA ARG A 59 9.34 -9.47 2.92
C ARG A 59 8.73 -8.07 2.87
N LEU A 60 8.56 -7.53 1.65
CA LEU A 60 7.73 -6.35 1.48
C LEU A 60 6.26 -6.67 1.74
N PRO A 61 5.57 -5.88 2.58
CA PRO A 61 4.16 -6.12 2.85
C PRO A 61 3.31 -6.04 1.58
N ILE A 62 2.31 -6.91 1.45
CA ILE A 62 1.40 -6.95 0.30
C ILE A 62 0.66 -5.61 0.11
N PHE A 63 0.33 -4.93 1.21
CA PHE A 63 -0.28 -3.60 1.17
C PHE A 63 0.67 -2.53 0.59
N PHE A 64 1.99 -2.72 0.67
CA PHE A 64 2.93 -1.83 -0.01
C PHE A 64 2.92 -2.07 -1.52
N VAL A 65 3.07 -3.32 -1.96
CA VAL A 65 3.15 -3.68 -3.38
C VAL A 65 1.87 -3.27 -4.11
N LYS A 66 0.71 -3.67 -3.58
CA LYS A 66 -0.59 -3.33 -4.15
C LYS A 66 -0.91 -1.85 -4.02
N GLY A 67 -0.58 -1.22 -2.88
CA GLY A 67 -0.76 0.21 -2.67
C GLY A 67 0.04 1.04 -3.68
N PHE A 68 1.29 0.67 -3.90
CA PHE A 68 2.15 1.29 -4.90
C PHE A 68 1.58 1.13 -6.32
N ASN A 69 1.20 -0.08 -6.70
CA ASN A 69 0.61 -0.35 -8.02
C ASN A 69 -0.70 0.42 -8.23
N ALA A 70 -1.53 0.55 -7.20
CA ALA A 70 -2.75 1.37 -7.24
C ALA A 70 -2.44 2.86 -7.42
N LEU A 71 -1.40 3.40 -6.77
CA LEU A 71 -0.94 4.77 -6.98
C LEU A 71 -0.35 4.97 -8.37
N LYS A 72 0.39 3.98 -8.89
CA LYS A 72 0.93 3.99 -10.25
C LYS A 72 -0.16 3.96 -11.31
N ALA A 73 -1.24 3.21 -11.08
CA ALA A 73 -2.40 3.21 -11.97
C ALA A 73 -3.08 4.60 -12.00
N LYS A 74 -3.21 5.26 -10.84
CA LYS A 74 -3.72 6.63 -10.76
C LYS A 74 -2.81 7.63 -11.46
N GLU A 75 -1.49 7.52 -11.29
CA GLU A 75 -0.52 8.34 -12.03
C GLU A 75 -0.66 8.14 -13.54
N ALA A 76 -0.76 6.89 -14.00
CA ALA A 76 -0.89 6.57 -15.43
C ALA A 76 -2.19 7.09 -16.06
N ALA A 77 -3.27 7.24 -15.26
CA ALA A 77 -4.52 7.85 -15.70
C ALA A 77 -4.41 9.37 -15.88
N LEU A 78 -3.43 10.02 -15.23
CA LEU A 78 -3.16 11.45 -15.41
C LEU A 78 -2.22 11.65 -16.60
N ASN A 79 -2.80 12.01 -17.75
CA ASN A 79 -2.05 12.27 -18.99
C ASN A 79 -0.86 13.21 -18.74
N ASN A 80 0.35 12.76 -19.12
CA ASN A 80 1.62 13.51 -18.99
C ASN A 80 2.03 13.91 -17.57
N TYR A 81 1.46 13.30 -16.52
CA TYR A 81 1.96 13.48 -15.16
C TYR A 81 2.89 12.34 -14.74
N LYS A 82 4.02 12.70 -14.13
CA LYS A 82 4.91 11.78 -13.45
C LYS A 82 5.21 12.32 -12.06
N CYS A 83 4.82 11.59 -11.04
CA CYS A 83 5.14 11.90 -9.65
C CYS A 83 6.60 11.50 -9.39
N PRO A 84 7.51 12.46 -9.15
CA PRO A 84 8.92 12.14 -8.92
C PRO A 84 9.11 11.22 -7.71
N TYR A 85 8.30 11.43 -6.68
CA TYR A 85 8.38 10.67 -5.44
C TYR A 85 7.99 9.20 -5.62
N LEU A 86 6.90 8.96 -6.36
CA LEU A 86 6.45 7.61 -6.66
C LEU A 86 7.47 6.86 -7.55
N ASN A 87 8.25 7.55 -8.38
CA ASN A 87 9.29 6.91 -9.19
C ASN A 87 10.51 6.49 -8.38
N VAL A 88 10.86 7.21 -7.31
CA VAL A 88 12.03 6.87 -6.48
C VAL A 88 11.72 5.87 -5.37
N LEU A 89 10.44 5.76 -4.97
CA LEU A 89 10.01 4.97 -3.84
C LEU A 89 10.48 3.49 -3.86
N PRO A 90 10.36 2.73 -4.97
CA PRO A 90 10.85 1.36 -5.00
C PRO A 90 12.36 1.27 -4.75
N TYR A 91 13.13 2.23 -5.26
CA TYR A 91 14.58 2.23 -5.10
C TYR A 91 15.00 2.63 -3.69
N THR A 92 14.30 3.58 -3.06
CA THR A 92 14.59 3.96 -1.68
C THR A 92 14.36 2.79 -0.72
N ILE A 93 13.27 2.04 -0.91
CA ILE A 93 12.95 0.87 -0.10
C ILE A 93 13.93 -0.28 -0.37
N GLN A 94 14.29 -0.52 -1.64
CA GLN A 94 15.31 -1.51 -1.99
C GLN A 94 16.67 -1.19 -1.35
N MET A 95 17.06 0.08 -1.36
CA MET A 95 18.31 0.54 -0.75
C MET A 95 18.29 0.37 0.77
N GLN A 96 17.19 0.71 1.44
CA GLN A 96 17.05 0.50 2.89
C GLN A 96 17.22 -0.99 3.22
N LEU A 97 16.51 -1.88 2.53
CA LEU A 97 16.66 -3.32 2.73
C LEU A 97 18.08 -3.83 2.45
N LEU A 98 18.76 -3.28 1.43
CA LEU A 98 20.14 -3.64 1.09
C LEU A 98 21.11 -3.21 2.19
N THR A 99 20.91 -2.02 2.76
CA THR A 99 21.76 -1.47 3.83
C THR A 99 21.61 -2.27 5.11
N GLU A 100 20.39 -2.61 5.50
CA GLU A 100 20.12 -3.26 6.80
C GLU A 100 20.28 -4.79 6.75
N PHE A 101 19.90 -5.44 5.65
CA PHE A 101 19.81 -6.90 5.54
C PHE A 101 20.72 -7.52 4.47
N GLY A 102 21.52 -6.70 3.77
CA GLY A 102 22.39 -7.17 2.68
C GLY A 102 21.64 -7.49 1.38
N PRO A 103 22.32 -8.04 0.36
CA PRO A 103 21.72 -8.30 -0.95
C PRO A 103 20.70 -9.45 -0.92
N SER A 104 19.65 -9.35 -1.74
CA SER A 104 18.65 -10.41 -1.97
C SER A 104 18.10 -10.32 -3.38
N GLU A 105 17.82 -11.48 -3.98
CA GLU A 105 17.15 -11.61 -5.27
C GLU A 105 15.62 -11.53 -5.16
N ASP A 106 15.08 -11.59 -3.93
CA ASP A 106 13.65 -11.68 -3.65
C ASP A 106 12.93 -10.33 -3.69
N TYR A 107 13.67 -9.25 -3.95
CA TYR A 107 13.05 -7.94 -4.11
C TYR A 107 12.19 -7.90 -5.38
N PRO A 108 10.90 -7.50 -5.29
CA PRO A 108 10.00 -7.44 -6.43
C PRO A 108 10.56 -6.55 -7.55
N LYS A 109 10.54 -7.07 -8.78
CA LYS A 109 11.01 -6.34 -9.97
C LYS A 109 9.94 -5.38 -10.47
N LEU A 110 10.37 -4.33 -11.16
CA LEU A 110 9.49 -3.40 -11.86
C LEU A 110 9.33 -3.80 -13.33
N ASP A 111 8.14 -3.60 -13.89
CA ASP A 111 7.87 -3.73 -15.32
C ASP A 111 8.33 -2.48 -16.11
N GLU A 112 8.16 -2.49 -17.44
CA GLU A 112 8.53 -1.37 -18.32
C GLU A 112 7.77 -0.05 -18.00
N LYS A 113 6.62 -0.15 -17.33
CA LYS A 113 5.79 0.99 -16.95
C LYS A 113 6.07 1.45 -15.52
N GLY A 114 6.95 0.76 -14.79
CA GLY A 114 7.34 1.07 -13.42
C GLY A 114 6.36 0.55 -12.36
N PHE A 115 5.57 -0.49 -12.66
CA PHE A 115 4.74 -1.22 -11.70
C PHE A 115 5.53 -2.40 -11.13
N PHE A 116 5.26 -2.77 -9.87
CA PHE A 116 5.77 -4.03 -9.35
C PHE A 116 5.12 -5.21 -10.08
N ILE A 117 5.95 -6.15 -10.51
CA ILE A 117 5.51 -7.40 -11.10
C ILE A 117 4.98 -8.28 -9.97
N GLU A 118 3.66 -8.43 -9.91
CA GLU A 118 2.98 -9.34 -8.98
C GLU A 118 2.95 -10.75 -9.57
N THR A 119 3.44 -11.73 -8.82
CA THR A 119 3.23 -13.14 -9.14
C THR A 119 1.78 -13.50 -8.82
N PRO A 120 0.97 -13.97 -9.78
CA PRO A 120 -0.41 -14.36 -9.51
C PRO A 120 -0.45 -15.45 -8.43
N LYS A 121 -1.31 -15.27 -7.43
CA LYS A 121 -1.58 -16.25 -6.38
C LYS A 121 -3.08 -16.53 -6.29
N PRO A 122 -3.49 -17.70 -5.78
CA PRO A 122 -4.87 -17.91 -5.36
C PRO A 122 -5.32 -16.81 -4.40
N VAL A 123 -6.59 -16.41 -4.50
CA VAL A 123 -7.09 -15.27 -3.73
C VAL A 123 -7.00 -15.53 -2.22
N MET A 124 -7.21 -16.77 -1.79
CA MET A 124 -7.03 -17.17 -0.38
C MET A 124 -5.58 -17.01 0.11
N GLU A 125 -4.58 -17.30 -0.74
CA GLU A 125 -3.17 -17.04 -0.38
C GLU A 125 -2.88 -15.54 -0.29
N GLU A 126 -3.53 -14.69 -1.11
CA GLU A 126 -3.41 -13.23 -0.97
C GLU A 126 -4.03 -12.73 0.34
N VAL A 127 -5.14 -13.33 0.79
CA VAL A 127 -5.78 -13.02 2.09
C VAL A 127 -4.88 -13.42 3.25
N GLU A 128 -4.38 -14.66 3.27
CA GLU A 128 -3.47 -15.15 4.31
C GLU A 128 -2.20 -14.29 4.38
N GLN A 129 -1.66 -13.92 3.22
CA GLN A 129 -0.50 -13.02 3.16
C GLN A 129 -0.80 -11.65 3.76
N LEU A 130 -1.97 -11.08 3.47
CA LEU A 130 -2.39 -9.79 4.03
C LEU A 130 -2.55 -9.87 5.55
N GLU A 131 -3.11 -10.96 6.07
CA GLU A 131 -3.22 -11.18 7.51
C GLU A 131 -1.86 -11.22 8.19
N GLU A 132 -0.91 -12.01 7.66
CA GLU A 132 0.46 -12.09 8.18
C GLU A 132 1.16 -10.73 8.16
N ASP A 133 1.12 -10.04 7.02
CA ASP A 133 1.78 -8.75 6.85
C ASP A 133 1.21 -7.67 7.80
N LEU A 134 -0.10 -7.72 8.09
CA LEU A 134 -0.74 -6.82 9.04
C LEU A 134 -0.39 -7.16 10.49
N ILE A 135 -0.38 -8.46 10.84
CA ILE A 135 0.03 -8.92 12.16
C ILE A 135 1.45 -8.44 12.45
N ASP A 136 2.38 -8.66 11.52
CA ASP A 136 3.77 -8.22 11.67
C ASP A 136 3.84 -6.70 11.81
N PHE A 137 3.11 -5.96 10.97
CA PHE A 137 3.11 -4.49 11.02
C PHE A 137 2.66 -3.94 12.37
N VAL A 138 1.55 -4.45 12.92
CA VAL A 138 0.99 -4.00 14.20
C VAL A 138 1.85 -4.49 15.36
N THR A 139 2.25 -5.75 15.35
CA THR A 139 3.02 -6.38 16.42
C THR A 139 4.38 -5.74 16.57
N ASN A 140 5.08 -5.51 15.46
CA ASN A 140 6.39 -4.87 15.48
C ASN A 140 6.31 -3.46 16.05
N HIS A 141 5.27 -2.70 15.66
CA HIS A 141 5.06 -1.37 16.19
C HIS A 141 4.81 -1.38 17.69
N TYR A 142 3.95 -2.29 18.16
CA TYR A 142 3.66 -2.42 19.57
C TYR A 142 4.89 -2.84 20.38
N ILE A 143 5.70 -3.80 19.88
CA ILE A 143 6.94 -4.22 20.53
C ILE A 143 7.91 -3.04 20.67
N CYS A 144 8.07 -2.22 19.63
CA CYS A 144 9.05 -1.13 19.64
C CYS A 144 8.59 0.10 20.43
N THR A 145 7.28 0.39 20.47
CA THR A 145 6.76 1.65 21.01
C THR A 145 5.92 1.51 22.29
N GLY A 146 5.35 0.32 22.52
CA GLY A 146 4.35 0.09 23.57
C GLY A 146 2.95 0.61 23.22
N ASP A 147 2.75 1.21 22.04
CA ASP A 147 1.49 1.81 21.60
C ASP A 147 0.92 1.10 20.36
N MET A 148 -0.37 1.33 20.08
CA MET A 148 -1.02 0.84 18.87
C MET A 148 -0.73 1.76 17.67
N CYS A 149 -0.36 1.19 16.52
CA CYS A 149 -0.19 1.97 15.29
C CYS A 149 -1.52 2.28 14.61
N LEU A 150 -1.51 3.33 13.79
CA LEU A 150 -2.48 3.48 12.71
C LEU A 150 -2.25 2.39 11.65
N LEU A 151 -3.35 1.82 11.14
CA LEU A 151 -3.31 0.85 10.05
C LEU A 151 -2.73 1.47 8.76
N PRO A 152 -2.08 0.67 7.89
CA PRO A 152 -1.50 1.18 6.65
C PRO A 152 -2.53 1.89 5.76
N SER A 153 -2.15 3.02 5.19
CA SER A 153 -2.99 3.84 4.31
C SER A 153 -3.48 3.09 3.06
N SER A 154 -2.72 2.09 2.61
CA SER A 154 -3.06 1.23 1.47
C SER A 154 -3.85 -0.03 1.83
N LEU A 155 -4.16 -0.27 3.11
CA LEU A 155 -4.90 -1.46 3.53
C LEU A 155 -6.27 -1.55 2.83
N TYR A 156 -7.08 -0.49 2.93
CA TYR A 156 -8.41 -0.48 2.31
C TYR A 156 -8.39 -0.74 0.79
N PRO A 157 -7.58 -0.04 -0.03
CA PRO A 157 -7.51 -0.35 -1.46
C PRO A 157 -6.97 -1.76 -1.74
N THR A 158 -6.08 -2.30 -0.89
CA THR A 158 -5.62 -3.69 -1.00
C THR A 158 -6.73 -4.70 -0.71
N MET A 159 -7.50 -4.51 0.36
CA MET A 159 -8.67 -5.36 0.65
C MET A 159 -9.69 -5.31 -0.48
N LYS A 160 -9.94 -4.12 -1.04
CA LYS A 160 -10.86 -3.93 -2.17
C LYS A 160 -10.38 -4.65 -3.44
N ASP A 161 -9.08 -4.63 -3.73
CA ASP A 161 -8.49 -5.37 -4.85
C ASP A 161 -8.72 -6.88 -4.70
N ILE A 162 -8.43 -7.43 -3.52
CA ILE A 162 -8.61 -8.85 -3.19
C ILE A 162 -10.09 -9.24 -3.26
N ALA A 163 -10.98 -8.43 -2.68
CA ALA A 163 -12.41 -8.66 -2.71
C ALA A 163 -12.98 -8.68 -4.15
N ASN A 164 -12.54 -7.76 -5.00
CA ASN A 164 -12.95 -7.76 -6.40
C ASN A 164 -12.50 -9.03 -7.13
N LYS A 165 -11.32 -9.59 -6.79
CA LYS A 165 -10.86 -10.85 -7.37
C LYS A 165 -11.76 -12.02 -6.95
N LEU A 166 -12.18 -12.08 -5.68
CA LEU A 166 -13.12 -13.10 -5.19
C LEU A 166 -14.44 -13.10 -5.97
N LEU A 167 -14.97 -11.91 -6.31
CA LEU A 167 -16.21 -11.77 -7.08
C LEU A 167 -16.07 -12.19 -8.55
N THR A 168 -14.84 -12.31 -9.06
CA THR A 168 -14.56 -12.65 -10.47
C THR A 168 -14.08 -14.09 -10.67
N THR A 169 -13.70 -14.79 -9.60
CA THR A 169 -13.39 -16.23 -9.64
C THR A 169 -14.69 -17.03 -9.49
N GLU A 170 -15.15 -17.63 -10.58
CA GLU A 170 -16.21 -18.66 -10.60
C GLU A 170 -15.76 -19.84 -9.73
N ASP A 171 -16.06 -19.78 -8.43
CA ASP A 171 -16.03 -20.92 -7.52
C ASP A 171 -17.47 -21.21 -7.14
N GLU A 172 -18.10 -22.15 -7.86
CA GLU A 172 -19.51 -22.54 -7.69
C GLU A 172 -19.83 -22.96 -6.24
N GLU A 173 -18.83 -23.39 -5.45
CA GLU A 173 -18.96 -23.70 -4.02
C GLU A 173 -19.03 -22.46 -3.09
N ALA A 174 -18.55 -21.31 -3.57
CA ALA A 174 -18.68 -20.00 -2.91
C ALA A 174 -20.00 -19.32 -3.30
N GLU A 175 -20.45 -19.48 -4.55
CA GLU A 175 -21.77 -19.02 -5.00
C GLU A 175 -22.90 -19.68 -4.21
N ASP A 176 -22.90 -21.00 -4.03
CA ASP A 176 -23.96 -21.71 -3.30
C ASP A 176 -24.06 -21.31 -1.81
N ARG A 177 -22.97 -20.81 -1.20
CA ARG A 177 -22.99 -20.23 0.16
C ARG A 177 -23.48 -18.78 0.18
N MET A 178 -23.25 -18.05 -0.91
CA MET A 178 -23.56 -16.62 -1.03
C MET A 178 -25.03 -16.36 -1.42
N PHE A 179 -25.67 -17.26 -2.18
CA PHE A 179 -27.06 -17.14 -2.68
C PHE A 179 -28.18 -17.48 -1.68
N SER A 180 -27.89 -17.57 -0.38
CA SER A 180 -28.89 -17.95 0.63
C SER A 180 -29.74 -16.80 1.20
N LEU A 181 -29.63 -15.54 0.76
CA LEU A 181 -30.65 -14.51 1.04
C LEU A 181 -30.59 -13.29 0.08
N ASP A 182 -31.79 -12.78 -0.21
CA ASP A 182 -32.16 -11.80 -1.22
C ASP A 182 -31.64 -10.36 -1.02
N ALA A 183 -31.16 -9.79 -2.13
CA ALA A 183 -31.26 -8.39 -2.57
C ALA A 183 -30.95 -7.25 -1.58
N ASN A 184 -29.66 -6.85 -1.49
CA ASN A 184 -29.14 -5.46 -1.47
C ASN A 184 -27.59 -5.46 -1.52
N VAL A 185 -27.02 -5.62 -2.72
CA VAL A 185 -25.70 -6.23 -2.92
C VAL A 185 -24.48 -5.30 -2.75
N GLU A 186 -24.59 -3.96 -2.77
CA GLU A 186 -23.39 -3.11 -2.63
C GLU A 186 -22.98 -2.82 -1.17
N ASP A 187 -23.96 -2.53 -0.30
CA ASP A 187 -23.69 -2.30 1.12
C ASP A 187 -23.43 -3.64 1.85
N GLU A 188 -24.11 -4.71 1.45
CA GLU A 188 -23.94 -6.04 2.06
C GLU A 188 -22.64 -6.74 1.62
N ILE A 189 -22.07 -6.45 0.44
CA ILE A 189 -20.73 -6.97 0.07
C ILE A 189 -19.65 -6.29 0.93
N LEU A 190 -19.75 -4.98 1.17
CA LEU A 190 -18.85 -4.26 2.07
C LEU A 190 -19.05 -4.67 3.52
N GLU A 191 -20.31 -4.92 3.94
CA GLU A 191 -20.66 -5.37 5.28
C GLU A 191 -20.35 -6.85 5.51
N ARG A 192 -20.43 -7.75 4.51
CA ARG A 192 -20.04 -9.18 4.64
C ARG A 192 -18.57 -9.45 4.41
N THR A 193 -17.92 -8.73 3.49
CA THR A 193 -16.45 -8.77 3.37
C THR A 193 -15.83 -8.04 4.56
N GLY A 194 -16.51 -6.99 5.05
CA GLY A 194 -16.36 -6.39 6.37
C GLY A 194 -16.50 -7.45 7.45
N GLU A 195 -17.66 -8.03 7.72
CA GLU A 195 -17.90 -9.06 8.75
C GLU A 195 -16.98 -10.29 8.63
N LEU A 196 -16.66 -10.79 7.44
CA LEU A 196 -15.71 -11.90 7.26
C LEU A 196 -14.26 -11.49 7.60
N LEU A 197 -13.86 -10.24 7.34
CA LEU A 197 -12.54 -9.71 7.67
C LEU A 197 -12.48 -9.04 9.07
N GLU A 198 -13.58 -8.51 9.58
CA GLU A 198 -13.74 -7.79 10.84
C GLU A 198 -13.97 -8.79 11.98
N ASP A 199 -14.89 -9.74 11.84
CA ASP A 199 -15.19 -10.69 12.93
C ASP A 199 -14.31 -11.94 12.93
N ASN A 200 -13.64 -12.28 11.84
CA ASN A 200 -12.76 -13.46 11.78
C ASN A 200 -11.28 -13.13 11.57
N CYS A 201 -10.93 -12.11 10.79
CA CYS A 201 -9.51 -11.70 10.66
C CYS A 201 -9.13 -10.77 11.82
N ILE A 202 -9.81 -9.64 12.03
CA ILE A 202 -9.45 -8.68 13.09
C ILE A 202 -9.68 -9.28 14.50
N ILE A 203 -10.75 -10.01 14.76
CA ILE A 203 -10.92 -10.68 16.08
C ILE A 203 -9.88 -11.79 16.31
N ARG A 204 -9.52 -12.58 15.28
CA ARG A 204 -8.47 -13.60 15.42
C ARG A 204 -7.09 -12.96 15.54
N MET A 205 -6.87 -11.82 14.89
CA MET A 205 -5.70 -10.95 14.99
C MET A 205 -5.58 -10.36 16.40
N LEU A 206 -6.65 -9.81 16.97
CA LEU A 206 -6.69 -9.32 18.35
C LEU A 206 -6.50 -10.45 19.36
N LYS A 207 -7.12 -11.63 19.17
CA LYS A 207 -6.93 -12.79 20.05
C LYS A 207 -5.50 -13.32 20.01
N ARG A 208 -4.86 -13.36 18.84
CA ARG A 208 -3.43 -13.74 18.69
C ARG A 208 -2.48 -12.72 19.28
N CYS A 209 -2.71 -11.42 19.07
CA CYS A 209 -1.83 -10.37 19.58
C CYS A 209 -1.95 -10.19 21.11
N PHE A 210 -3.12 -10.48 21.70
CA PHE A 210 -3.41 -10.21 23.11
C PHE A 210 -3.64 -11.47 23.98
N ASN A 211 -3.42 -12.68 23.47
CA ASN A 211 -3.69 -13.95 24.17
C ASN A 211 -5.09 -13.99 24.81
N LEU A 212 -6.13 -13.58 24.07
CA LEU A 212 -7.54 -13.61 24.49
C LEU A 212 -8.27 -14.88 24.04
#